data_AF-A0A060SMA7-F1
#
_entry.id   AF-A0A060SMA7-F1
#
_cell.length_a   1.000
_cell.length_b   1.000
_cell.length_c   1.000
_cell.angle_alpha   90.00
_cell.angle_beta   90.00
_cell.angle_gamma   90.00
#
_symmetry.space_group_name_H-M   'P 1'
#
loop_
_entity.id
_entity.type
_entity.pdbx_description
1 polymer ?
#
loop_
_entity_poly.entity_id
_entity_poly.type
_entity_poly.pdbx_seq_one_letter_code
_entity_poly.pdbx_strand_id
1 'polypeptide(L)'
;MPHPYGYPPPPGDFTPGGMPPHQGPIPGHPGPPPQPPQEQQRSGSSGGRTLSQSKRAEQNRKAQRAFRERREQHVKTLESRSQLLDAALASADEANRRWEECRTIVDQLRIENATLRAALQAAQAQLMALNPNASLDINLNPDPNAPDGPPPLVKYYLVLYNILSALGWSYILVCTLVHLFNLDKSSYTSPLHAWLARIPYLPAARKLFAKSAASRLEASLPAWAVPVLRRAGTTYARVGRQTAFVQSWAALEVLHVLLGWVRSPLVTTLIQVGSRLYLVWGITYQFPETHSNPLYASMVLSWSITEVVRYTFYACNLLGSEPRLLFFLRYTLFYVLYPTGASSEALLIYATLPHTDGFAEALFRTTNALEGAHALVRQVLFFVWWPGLYVMYTHMMKQRRKVYGGGKTLGAKPKSL
;
A
#
# COMPACT_ATOMS: atom_id res chain seq x y z
N MET A 1 16.46 -13.38 37.72
CA MET A 1 15.17 -13.19 37.02
C MET A 1 15.41 -12.20 35.89
N PRO A 2 15.29 -12.57 34.61
CA PRO A 2 15.65 -11.68 33.51
C PRO A 2 14.44 -10.96 32.92
N HIS A 3 14.54 -9.64 32.96
CA HIS A 3 13.91 -8.54 32.21
C HIS A 3 12.76 -8.82 31.21
N PRO A 4 11.65 -8.06 31.27
CA PRO A 4 10.66 -7.99 30.20
C PRO A 4 11.20 -7.12 29.06
N TYR A 5 11.34 -7.72 27.89
CA TYR A 5 11.79 -7.06 26.66
C TYR A 5 10.73 -6.09 26.14
N GLY A 6 11.03 -4.78 26.15
CA GLY A 6 10.34 -3.80 25.34
C GLY A 6 10.71 -4.00 23.87
N TYR A 7 9.81 -4.57 23.07
CA TYR A 7 9.97 -4.58 21.63
C TYR A 7 9.70 -3.18 21.06
N PRO A 8 10.53 -2.69 20.13
CA PRO A 8 10.25 -1.46 19.41
C PRO A 8 8.97 -1.60 18.56
N PRO A 9 8.26 -0.50 18.27
CA PRO A 9 7.08 -0.54 17.41
C PRO A 9 7.40 -1.21 16.06
N PRO A 10 6.42 -1.83 15.39
CA PRO A 10 6.63 -2.37 14.06
C PRO A 10 7.25 -1.27 13.18
N PRO A 11 8.36 -1.54 12.46
CA PRO A 11 9.01 -0.51 11.68
C PRO A 11 8.03 -0.02 10.61
N GLY A 12 7.63 1.22 10.81
CA GLY A 12 7.00 2.08 9.84
C GLY A 12 7.95 2.51 8.72
N ASP A 13 8.74 1.60 8.17
CA ASP A 13 9.60 1.94 7.05
C ASP A 13 8.95 1.43 5.78
N PHE A 14 7.93 2.15 5.35
CA PHE A 14 7.53 2.14 3.95
C PHE A 14 7.80 3.54 3.42
N THR A 15 8.98 3.70 2.85
CA THR A 15 9.28 4.75 1.89
C THR A 15 8.70 4.32 0.55
N PRO A 16 7.60 4.93 0.05
CA PRO A 16 7.22 4.76 -1.33
C PRO A 16 8.15 5.62 -2.18
N GLY A 17 8.96 4.96 -2.99
CA GLY A 17 9.49 5.56 -4.22
C GLY A 17 10.55 6.63 -4.04
N GLY A 18 11.81 6.24 -4.26
CA GLY A 18 12.68 7.12 -5.02
C GLY A 18 12.00 7.41 -6.35
N MET A 19 11.73 8.68 -6.62
CA MET A 19 11.41 9.15 -7.97
C MET A 19 12.70 9.19 -8.77
N PRO A 20 12.85 8.41 -9.86
CA PRO A 20 13.45 8.95 -11.07
C PRO A 20 12.37 9.76 -11.79
N PRO A 21 12.60 11.03 -12.15
CA PRO A 21 11.60 11.82 -12.84
C PRO A 21 11.30 11.22 -14.23
N HIS A 22 10.02 11.26 -14.56
CA HIS A 22 9.45 11.01 -15.86
C HIS A 22 10.24 11.77 -16.95
N GLN A 23 10.75 11.02 -17.92
CA GLN A 23 11.05 11.57 -19.24
C GLN A 23 9.73 11.99 -19.88
N GLY A 24 9.51 13.31 -19.93
CA GLY A 24 8.68 13.96 -20.94
C GLY A 24 9.44 14.00 -22.28
N PRO A 25 8.75 14.38 -23.37
CA PRO A 25 9.08 13.97 -24.73
C PRO A 25 10.49 14.41 -25.13
N ILE A 26 11.26 13.48 -25.67
CA ILE A 26 12.52 13.75 -26.37
C ILE A 26 12.23 14.82 -27.45
N PRO A 27 12.80 16.03 -27.37
CA PRO A 27 12.94 16.86 -28.55
C PRO A 27 13.85 16.07 -29.50
N GLY A 28 13.33 15.71 -30.67
CA GLY A 28 14.05 14.91 -31.65
C GLY A 28 15.49 15.39 -31.82
N HIS A 29 16.41 14.42 -31.93
CA HIS A 29 17.81 14.64 -32.27
C HIS A 29 17.97 15.78 -33.29
N PRO A 30 18.94 16.69 -33.12
CA PRO A 30 19.35 17.53 -34.23
C PRO A 30 19.79 16.59 -35.35
N GLY A 31 19.05 16.58 -36.46
CA GLY A 31 19.43 15.81 -37.63
C GLY A 31 20.86 16.15 -38.06
N PRO A 32 21.56 15.23 -38.75
CA PRO A 32 22.91 15.48 -39.22
C PRO A 32 22.97 16.75 -40.10
N PRO A 33 24.12 17.43 -40.19
CA PRO A 33 24.25 18.67 -40.95
C PRO A 33 23.86 18.45 -42.42
N PRO A 34 23.37 19.47 -43.14
CA PRO A 34 22.91 19.31 -44.51
C PRO A 34 24.08 18.88 -45.40
N GLN A 35 23.89 17.79 -46.15
CA GLN A 35 24.78 17.45 -47.25
C GLN A 35 24.70 18.55 -48.34
N PRO A 36 25.81 18.88 -49.01
CA PRO A 36 25.78 19.85 -50.10
C PRO A 36 24.89 19.34 -51.25
N PRO A 37 24.19 20.21 -51.99
CA PRO A 37 23.28 19.75 -53.04
C PRO A 37 24.08 19.14 -54.20
N GLN A 38 23.75 17.92 -54.58
CA GLN A 38 24.13 17.37 -55.87
C GLN A 38 23.41 18.13 -56.98
N GLU A 39 24.19 18.67 -57.92
CA GLU A 39 23.69 19.26 -59.15
C GLU A 39 22.91 18.23 -59.97
N GLN A 40 21.63 18.49 -60.18
CA GLN A 40 20.87 17.90 -61.28
C GLN A 40 20.42 19.01 -62.22
N GLN A 41 21.15 19.14 -63.32
CA GLN A 41 20.73 19.87 -64.51
C GLN A 41 19.48 19.21 -65.10
N ARG A 42 18.40 19.98 -65.28
CA ARG A 42 17.60 20.00 -66.52
C ARG A 42 16.60 21.17 -66.54
N SER A 43 16.91 22.11 -67.45
CA SER A 43 16.06 22.88 -68.37
C SER A 43 14.59 23.17 -68.01
N GLY A 44 14.25 24.46 -67.94
CA GLY A 44 12.87 24.91 -68.16
C GLY A 44 12.54 26.33 -67.69
N SER A 45 12.62 27.30 -68.61
CA SER A 45 11.84 28.55 -68.66
C SER A 45 12.10 29.65 -67.62
N SER A 46 12.46 30.82 -68.16
CA SER A 46 12.61 32.11 -67.51
C SER A 46 11.29 32.65 -66.97
N GLY A 47 11.27 33.09 -65.71
CA GLY A 47 10.13 33.85 -65.18
C GLY A 47 10.11 34.02 -63.67
N GLY A 48 10.98 34.88 -63.14
CA GLY A 48 10.82 35.54 -61.84
C GLY A 48 11.04 34.71 -60.57
N ARG A 49 12.10 35.04 -59.80
CA ARG A 49 12.10 35.02 -58.31
C ARG A 49 13.45 35.46 -57.72
N THR A 50 13.79 36.74 -57.88
CA THR A 50 14.74 37.44 -56.99
C THR A 50 14.20 37.63 -55.55
N LEU A 51 12.97 37.17 -55.27
CA LEU A 51 12.35 37.14 -53.95
C LEU A 51 12.61 35.83 -53.15
N SER A 52 13.34 34.85 -53.71
CA SER A 52 13.57 33.52 -53.09
C SER A 52 14.70 33.51 -52.05
N GLN A 53 15.83 34.17 -52.31
CA GLN A 53 16.96 34.22 -51.37
C GLN A 53 16.65 35.07 -50.13
N SER A 54 15.98 36.22 -50.31
CA SER A 54 15.61 37.10 -49.18
C SER A 54 14.67 36.41 -48.20
N LYS A 55 13.65 35.68 -48.70
CA LYS A 55 12.72 34.90 -47.87
C LYS A 55 13.41 33.78 -47.08
N ARG A 56 14.37 33.07 -47.69
CA ARG A 56 15.16 32.02 -47.00
C ARG A 56 16.10 32.61 -45.95
N ALA A 57 16.74 33.74 -46.23
CA ALA A 57 17.57 34.44 -45.26
C ALA A 57 16.75 34.95 -44.07
N GLU A 58 15.55 35.47 -44.32
CA GLU A 58 14.61 35.89 -43.28
C GLU A 58 14.08 34.70 -42.47
N GLN A 59 13.75 33.57 -43.10
CA GLN A 59 13.38 32.34 -42.41
C GLN A 59 14.51 31.81 -41.51
N ASN A 60 15.78 31.83 -41.96
CA ASN A 60 16.92 31.43 -41.14
C ASN A 60 17.15 32.39 -39.96
N ARG A 61 16.99 33.70 -40.17
CA ARG A 61 17.05 34.69 -39.08
C ARG A 61 15.94 34.46 -38.05
N LYS A 62 14.71 34.18 -38.50
CA LYS A 62 13.57 33.86 -37.64
C LYS A 62 13.78 32.54 -36.88
N ALA A 63 14.30 31.52 -37.56
CA ALA A 63 14.61 30.22 -36.96
C ALA A 63 15.72 30.31 -35.89
N GLN A 64 16.77 31.11 -36.14
CA GLN A 64 17.82 31.36 -35.15
C GLN A 64 17.32 32.14 -33.93
N ARG A 65 16.46 33.15 -34.14
CA ARG A 65 15.81 33.86 -33.02
C ARG A 65 14.93 32.92 -32.19
N ALA A 66 14.07 32.14 -32.85
CA ALA A 66 13.24 31.14 -32.17
C ALA A 66 14.08 30.07 -31.44
N PHE A 67 15.24 29.70 -31.97
CA PHE A 67 16.17 28.80 -31.29
C PHE A 67 16.78 29.43 -30.04
N ARG A 68 17.23 30.70 -30.13
CA ARG A 68 17.77 31.45 -28.98
C ARG A 68 16.70 31.65 -27.89
N GLU A 69 15.50 32.06 -28.27
CA GLU A 69 14.36 32.22 -27.35
C GLU A 69 14.02 30.92 -26.63
N ARG A 70 13.94 29.78 -27.34
CA ARG A 70 13.69 28.48 -26.71
C ARG A 70 14.82 28.06 -25.77
N ARG A 71 16.08 28.33 -26.13
CA ARG A 71 17.23 28.05 -25.28
C ARG A 71 17.18 28.88 -23.99
N GLU A 72 16.89 30.17 -24.11
CA GLU A 72 16.74 31.09 -22.97
C GLU A 72 15.57 30.68 -22.07
N GLN A 73 14.43 30.30 -22.64
CA GLN A 73 13.29 29.75 -21.87
C GLN A 73 13.65 28.46 -21.14
N HIS A 74 14.43 27.57 -21.76
CA HIS A 74 14.86 26.33 -21.13
C HIS A 74 15.83 26.59 -19.98
N VAL A 75 16.81 27.49 -20.18
CA VAL A 75 17.75 27.92 -19.12
C VAL A 75 16.98 28.52 -17.95
N LYS A 76 16.02 29.43 -18.21
CA LYS A 76 15.17 30.02 -17.18
C LYS A 76 14.33 28.98 -16.42
N THR A 77 13.84 27.96 -17.12
CA THR A 77 13.10 26.86 -16.50
C THR A 77 14.00 26.01 -15.60
N LEU A 78 15.24 25.75 -16.03
CA LEU A 78 16.22 25.03 -15.22
C LEU A 78 16.64 25.84 -13.99
N GLU A 79 16.85 27.15 -14.12
CA GLU A 79 17.13 28.05 -13.00
C GLU A 79 15.97 28.06 -11.99
N SER A 80 14.73 28.16 -12.45
CA SER A 80 13.55 28.09 -11.59
C SER A 80 13.43 26.75 -10.87
N ARG A 81 13.73 25.64 -11.54
CA ARG A 81 13.75 24.31 -10.92
C ARG A 81 14.88 24.17 -9.90
N SER A 82 16.06 24.72 -10.19
CA SER A 82 17.18 24.75 -9.25
C SER A 82 16.79 25.51 -7.99
N GLN A 83 16.23 26.72 -8.14
CA GLN A 83 15.78 27.53 -7.01
C GLN A 83 14.72 26.82 -6.16
N LEU A 84 13.80 26.07 -6.78
CA LEU A 84 12.80 25.29 -6.06
C LEU A 84 13.45 24.12 -5.29
N LEU A 85 14.43 23.43 -5.89
CA LEU A 85 15.18 22.37 -5.20
C LEU A 85 16.00 22.92 -4.03
N ASP A 86 16.64 24.07 -4.19
CA ASP A 86 17.41 24.73 -3.13
C ASP A 86 16.49 25.17 -1.97
N ALA A 87 15.31 25.71 -2.28
CA ALA A 87 14.30 26.05 -1.28
C ALA A 87 13.75 24.81 -0.55
N ALA A 88 13.56 23.69 -1.27
CA ALA A 88 13.13 22.43 -0.68
C ALA A 88 14.19 21.83 0.24
N LEU A 89 15.47 21.90 -0.14
CA LEU A 89 16.60 21.50 0.71
C LEU A 89 16.67 22.35 1.99
N ALA A 90 16.57 23.67 1.87
CA ALA A 90 16.56 24.57 3.03
C ALA A 90 15.39 24.27 3.98
N SER A 91 14.20 23.98 3.45
CA SER A 91 13.04 23.58 4.25
C SER A 91 13.24 22.24 4.95
N ALA A 92 13.91 21.28 4.31
CA ALA A 92 14.25 20.00 4.93
C ALA A 92 15.27 20.15 6.07
N ASP A 93 16.27 21.01 5.89
CA ASP A 93 17.27 21.31 6.91
C ASP A 93 16.64 22.02 8.13
N GLU A 94 15.69 22.93 7.91
CA GLU A 94 14.94 23.56 8.99
C GLU A 94 14.07 22.55 9.76
N ALA A 95 13.42 21.62 9.05
CA ALA A 95 12.65 20.55 9.68
C ALA A 95 13.54 19.62 10.53
N ASN A 96 14.75 19.32 10.06
CA ASN A 96 15.74 18.55 10.83
C ASN A 96 16.17 19.27 12.10
N ARG A 97 16.45 20.59 12.04
CA ARG A 97 16.79 21.38 13.23
C ARG A 97 15.67 21.39 14.26
N ARG A 98 14.41 21.62 13.82
CA ARG A 98 13.24 21.56 14.72
C ARG A 98 13.09 20.18 15.35
N TRP A 99 13.39 19.11 14.61
CA TRP A 99 13.37 17.76 15.16
C TRP A 99 14.47 17.54 16.20
N GLU A 100 15.68 18.04 15.97
CA GLU A 100 16.78 18.01 16.95
C GLU A 100 16.44 18.78 18.22
N GLU A 101 15.82 19.96 18.10
CA GLU A 101 15.32 20.75 19.23
C GLU A 101 14.24 20.01 20.02
N CYS A 102 13.26 19.40 19.35
CA CYS A 102 12.26 18.59 20.04
C CYS A 102 12.90 17.38 20.75
N ARG A 103 13.91 16.76 20.13
CA ARG A 103 14.63 15.63 20.72
C ARG A 103 15.38 16.03 21.98
N THR A 104 16.08 17.17 21.99
CA THR A 104 16.80 17.64 23.18
C THR A 104 15.84 17.98 24.32
N ILE A 105 14.69 18.57 24.03
CA ILE A 105 13.64 18.83 25.03
C ILE A 105 13.12 17.51 25.63
N VAL A 106 12.87 16.49 24.80
CA VAL A 106 12.45 15.16 25.28
C VAL A 106 13.53 14.53 26.18
N ASP A 107 14.80 14.62 25.81
CA ASP A 107 15.90 14.09 26.60
C ASP A 107 16.04 14.86 27.93
N GLN A 108 15.84 16.18 27.94
CA GLN A 108 15.80 16.98 29.16
C GLN A 108 14.64 16.56 30.08
N LEU A 109 13.42 16.45 29.53
CA LEU A 109 12.24 16.02 30.31
C LEU A 109 12.39 14.61 30.88
N ARG A 110 13.11 13.72 30.18
CA ARG A 110 13.44 12.37 30.69
C ARG A 110 14.37 12.45 31.89
N ILE A 111 15.39 13.30 31.85
CA ILE A 111 16.31 13.53 32.97
C ILE A 111 15.55 14.13 34.16
N GLU A 112 14.74 15.15 33.93
CA GLU A 112 13.92 15.79 34.97
C GLU A 112 12.91 14.81 35.61
N ASN A 113 12.29 13.94 34.82
CA ASN A 113 11.44 12.88 35.35
C ASN A 113 12.24 11.86 36.18
N ALA A 114 13.45 11.50 35.75
CA ALA A 114 14.30 10.58 36.50
C ALA A 114 14.74 11.16 37.85
N THR A 115 15.09 12.45 37.89
CA THR A 115 15.47 13.13 39.14
C THR A 115 14.29 13.27 40.10
N LEU A 116 13.10 13.64 39.61
CA LEU A 116 11.89 13.70 40.42
C LEU A 116 11.51 12.33 40.99
N ARG A 117 11.65 11.25 40.22
CA ARG A 117 11.41 9.88 40.70
C ARG A 117 12.41 9.46 41.78
N ALA A 118 13.70 9.78 41.61
CA ALA A 118 14.72 9.51 42.62
C ALA A 118 14.43 10.27 43.92
N ALA A 119 13.99 11.53 43.83
CA ALA A 119 13.57 12.32 44.98
C ALA A 119 12.35 11.71 45.67
N LEU A 120 11.36 11.22 44.91
CA LEU A 120 10.17 10.59 45.46
C LEU A 120 10.51 9.26 46.17
N GLN A 121 11.40 8.44 45.58
CA GLN A 121 11.88 7.20 46.20
C GLN A 121 12.64 7.48 47.51
N ALA A 122 13.47 8.51 47.54
CA ALA A 122 14.16 8.94 48.76
C ALA A 122 13.19 9.41 49.85
N ALA A 123 12.17 10.20 49.49
CA ALA A 123 11.13 10.63 50.41
C ALA A 123 10.29 9.45 50.94
N GLN A 124 9.99 8.46 50.09
CA GLN A 124 9.26 7.26 50.49
C GLN A 124 10.07 6.37 51.44
N ALA A 125 11.38 6.24 51.21
CA ALA A 125 12.28 5.55 52.13
C ALA A 125 12.35 6.23 53.51
N GLN A 126 12.36 7.56 53.54
CA GLN A 126 12.29 8.34 54.79
C GLN A 126 10.94 8.13 55.52
N LEU A 127 9.83 8.09 54.78
CA LEU A 127 8.50 7.80 55.34
C LEU A 127 8.40 6.39 55.95
N MET A 128 8.94 5.37 55.27
CA MET A 128 8.96 3.99 55.81
C MET A 128 9.81 3.88 57.08
N ALA A 129 10.89 4.67 57.19
CA ALA A 129 11.70 4.72 58.41
C ALA A 129 10.96 5.34 59.61
N LEU A 130 9.98 6.22 59.35
CA LEU A 130 9.17 6.88 60.38
C LEU A 130 7.88 6.12 60.72
N ASN A 131 7.28 5.42 59.76
CA ASN A 131 6.08 4.61 59.96
C ASN A 131 6.10 3.36 59.07
N PRO A 132 6.39 2.16 59.63
CA PRO A 132 6.53 0.92 58.86
C PRO A 132 5.23 0.47 58.17
N ASN A 133 4.07 0.98 58.61
CA ASN A 133 2.75 0.61 58.06
C ASN A 133 2.27 1.56 56.95
N ALA A 134 3.06 2.56 56.56
CA ALA A 134 2.70 3.49 55.50
C ALA A 134 3.03 2.90 54.11
N SER A 135 2.06 2.27 53.44
CA SER A 135 2.19 1.80 52.05
C SER A 135 1.51 2.76 51.07
N LEU A 136 2.29 3.38 50.19
CA LEU A 136 1.80 4.04 48.98
C LEU A 136 2.19 3.17 47.77
N ASP A 137 1.26 2.35 47.28
CA ASP A 137 1.41 1.55 46.07
C ASP A 137 1.36 2.46 44.83
N ILE A 138 2.44 3.19 44.58
CA ILE A 138 2.64 3.93 43.34
C ILE A 138 3.81 3.26 42.62
N ASN A 139 3.54 2.66 41.46
CA ASN A 139 4.55 2.00 40.64
C ASN A 139 5.53 3.04 40.08
N LEU A 140 6.65 3.22 40.78
CA LEU A 140 7.63 4.30 40.57
C LEU A 140 8.68 4.03 39.49
N ASN A 141 8.62 2.88 38.83
CA ASN A 141 9.67 2.47 37.90
C ASN A 141 9.13 2.05 36.52
N PRO A 142 8.45 2.92 35.76
CA PRO A 142 8.26 2.69 34.34
C PRO A 142 9.57 2.97 33.60
N ASP A 143 9.96 2.03 32.73
CA ASP A 143 11.15 2.07 31.89
C ASP A 143 11.36 3.47 31.24
N PRO A 144 12.49 4.15 31.47
CA PRO A 144 12.76 5.51 30.97
C PRO A 144 12.88 5.61 29.45
N ASN A 145 13.04 4.48 28.76
CA ASN A 145 13.04 4.38 27.30
C ASN A 145 11.72 3.87 26.75
N ALA A 146 10.74 3.54 27.60
CA ALA A 146 9.42 3.17 27.13
C ALA A 146 8.84 4.39 26.39
N PRO A 147 8.46 4.23 25.11
CA PRO A 147 7.73 5.27 24.42
C PRO A 147 6.51 5.65 25.27
N ASP A 148 6.29 6.93 25.54
CA ASP A 148 5.06 7.37 26.21
C ASP A 148 3.88 6.75 25.45
N GLY A 149 3.15 5.90 26.17
CA GLY A 149 1.96 5.24 25.65
C GLY A 149 0.86 6.27 25.47
N PRO A 150 -0.15 5.98 24.63
CA PRO A 150 -1.32 6.83 24.54
C PRO A 150 -1.94 7.04 25.94
N PRO A 151 -2.54 8.21 26.22
CA PRO A 151 -3.22 8.47 27.49
C PRO A 151 -4.16 7.32 27.89
N PRO A 152 -4.39 7.04 29.18
CA PRO A 152 -5.14 5.85 29.62
C PRO A 152 -6.51 5.68 28.91
N LEU A 153 -7.25 6.77 28.71
CA LEU A 153 -8.51 6.75 27.98
C LEU A 153 -8.35 6.36 26.51
N VAL A 154 -7.32 6.88 25.84
CA VAL A 154 -6.98 6.53 24.45
C VAL A 154 -6.56 5.06 24.38
N LYS A 155 -5.80 4.57 25.36
CA LYS A 155 -5.44 3.15 25.47
C LYS A 155 -6.69 2.26 25.56
N TYR A 156 -7.64 2.56 26.44
CA TYR A 156 -8.91 1.80 26.55
C TYR A 156 -9.72 1.84 25.27
N TYR A 157 -9.83 3.02 24.64
CA TYR A 157 -10.48 3.17 23.35
C TYR A 157 -9.81 2.32 22.26
N LEU A 158 -8.48 2.33 22.17
CA LEU A 158 -7.73 1.53 21.20
C LEU A 158 -7.92 0.03 21.46
N VAL A 159 -7.93 -0.41 22.72
CA VAL A 159 -8.24 -1.81 23.07
C VAL A 159 -9.65 -2.17 22.58
N LEU A 160 -10.65 -1.35 22.89
CA LEU A 160 -12.02 -1.57 22.46
C LEU A 160 -12.14 -1.61 20.93
N TYR A 161 -11.51 -0.66 20.23
CA TYR A 161 -11.45 -0.63 18.77
C TYR A 161 -10.90 -1.93 18.20
N ASN A 162 -9.76 -2.40 18.71
CA ASN A 162 -9.15 -3.64 18.22
C ASN A 162 -10.03 -4.87 18.54
N ILE A 163 -10.68 -4.93 19.70
CA ILE A 163 -11.62 -6.01 20.03
C ILE A 163 -12.81 -6.01 19.08
N LEU A 164 -13.45 -4.86 18.86
CA LEU A 164 -14.60 -4.74 17.96
C LEU A 164 -14.22 -5.07 16.51
N SER A 165 -13.06 -4.61 16.05
CA SER A 165 -12.54 -4.95 14.72
C SER A 165 -12.25 -6.46 14.59
N ALA A 166 -11.64 -7.08 15.61
CA ALA A 166 -11.42 -8.53 15.62
C ALA A 166 -12.73 -9.31 15.59
N LEU A 167 -13.76 -8.87 16.33
CA LEU A 167 -15.09 -9.48 16.32
C LEU A 167 -15.78 -9.32 14.97
N GLY A 168 -15.70 -8.13 14.36
CA GLY A 168 -16.26 -7.87 13.03
C GLY A 168 -15.66 -8.77 11.95
N TRP A 169 -14.33 -8.91 11.93
CA TRP A 169 -13.66 -9.82 11.00
C TRP A 169 -13.88 -11.30 11.34
N SER A 170 -14.01 -11.65 12.62
CA SER A 170 -14.37 -13.02 13.04
C SER A 170 -15.77 -13.40 12.55
N TYR A 171 -16.73 -12.47 12.65
CA TYR A 171 -18.07 -12.65 12.11
C TYR A 171 -18.05 -12.87 10.58
N ILE A 172 -17.31 -12.04 9.84
CA ILE A 172 -17.15 -12.21 8.39
C ILE A 172 -16.50 -13.56 8.05
N LEU A 173 -15.46 -13.95 8.78
CA LEU A 173 -14.78 -15.24 8.60
C LEU A 173 -15.76 -16.40 8.79
N VAL A 174 -16.51 -16.41 9.90
CA VAL A 174 -17.50 -17.45 10.20
C VAL A 174 -18.58 -17.49 9.14
N CYS A 175 -19.17 -16.35 8.76
CA CYS A 175 -20.19 -16.31 7.71
C CYS A 175 -19.65 -16.81 6.36
N THR A 176 -18.40 -16.48 6.03
CA THR A 176 -17.75 -16.94 4.80
C THR A 176 -17.53 -18.45 4.84
N LEU A 177 -17.06 -19.00 5.95
CA LEU A 177 -16.87 -20.45 6.12
C LEU A 177 -18.21 -21.20 6.08
N VAL A 178 -19.23 -20.70 6.78
CA VAL A 178 -20.59 -21.26 6.76
C VAL A 178 -21.12 -21.32 5.33
N HIS A 179 -20.95 -20.25 4.55
CA HIS A 179 -21.36 -20.20 3.15
C HIS A 179 -20.57 -21.18 2.27
N LEU A 180 -19.23 -21.18 2.38
CA LEU A 180 -18.37 -22.02 1.55
C LEU A 180 -18.56 -23.51 1.82
N PHE A 181 -18.81 -23.90 3.07
CA PHE A 181 -19.04 -25.29 3.46
C PHE A 181 -20.51 -25.69 3.57
N ASN A 182 -21.44 -24.77 3.26
CA ASN A 182 -22.90 -24.98 3.33
C ASN A 182 -23.36 -25.50 4.71
N LEU A 183 -22.82 -24.92 5.79
CA LEU A 183 -23.11 -25.35 7.15
C LEU A 183 -24.53 -24.95 7.60
N ASP A 184 -25.10 -23.91 6.98
CA ASP A 184 -26.47 -23.43 7.21
C ASP A 184 -27.51 -24.02 6.24
N LYS A 185 -27.11 -25.01 5.41
CA LYS A 185 -27.93 -25.70 4.40
C LYS A 185 -28.60 -24.77 3.37
N SER A 186 -28.13 -23.54 3.24
CA SER A 186 -28.67 -22.55 2.30
C SER A 186 -28.07 -22.75 0.91
N SER A 187 -28.90 -23.20 -0.05
CA SER A 187 -28.43 -23.62 -1.37
C SER A 187 -28.26 -22.44 -2.33
N TYR A 188 -27.07 -21.84 -2.36
CA TYR A 188 -26.71 -20.79 -3.33
C TYR A 188 -25.42 -21.13 -4.08
N THR A 189 -25.51 -21.54 -5.35
CA THR A 189 -24.35 -21.89 -6.18
C THR A 189 -24.37 -21.15 -7.50
N SER A 190 -23.23 -20.68 -7.99
CA SER A 190 -23.07 -20.19 -9.35
C SER A 190 -22.24 -21.18 -10.19
N PRO A 191 -22.57 -21.43 -11.47
CA PRO A 191 -21.77 -22.31 -12.32
C PRO A 191 -20.39 -21.71 -12.65
N LEU A 192 -19.31 -22.52 -12.62
CA LEU A 192 -17.96 -22.01 -12.89
C LEU A 192 -17.76 -21.43 -14.30
N HIS A 193 -18.47 -21.99 -15.29
CA HIS A 193 -18.43 -21.47 -16.65
C HIS A 193 -18.99 -20.05 -16.77
N ALA A 194 -19.94 -19.66 -15.90
CA ALA A 194 -20.52 -18.32 -15.90
C ALA A 194 -19.49 -17.27 -15.45
N TRP A 195 -18.60 -17.64 -14.53
CA TRP A 195 -17.46 -16.80 -14.15
C TRP A 195 -16.38 -16.77 -15.24
N LEU A 196 -15.93 -17.92 -15.74
CA LEU A 196 -14.88 -17.97 -16.77
C LEU A 196 -15.26 -17.18 -18.04
N ALA A 197 -16.54 -17.16 -18.40
CA ALA A 197 -17.04 -16.40 -19.54
C ALA A 197 -17.01 -14.87 -19.36
N ARG A 198 -16.79 -14.37 -18.13
CA ARG A 198 -16.72 -12.94 -17.78
C ARG A 198 -15.28 -12.42 -17.63
N ILE A 199 -14.26 -13.25 -17.87
CA ILE A 199 -12.87 -12.82 -17.84
C ILE A 199 -12.59 -11.93 -19.06
N PRO A 200 -12.05 -10.71 -18.87
CA PRO A 200 -11.73 -9.82 -19.99
C PRO A 200 -10.73 -10.44 -20.96
N TYR A 201 -10.82 -10.04 -22.23
CA TYR A 201 -9.94 -10.50 -23.33
C TYR A 201 -10.03 -12.00 -23.68
N LEU A 202 -11.11 -12.70 -23.29
CA LEU A 202 -11.43 -14.02 -23.83
C LEU A 202 -12.14 -13.88 -25.20
N PRO A 203 -11.54 -14.32 -26.34
CA PRO A 203 -12.20 -14.25 -27.64
C PRO A 203 -13.51 -15.05 -27.69
N ALA A 204 -14.45 -14.70 -28.58
CA ALA A 204 -15.78 -15.32 -28.66
C ALA A 204 -15.74 -16.85 -28.83
N ALA A 205 -14.83 -17.38 -29.66
CA ALA A 205 -14.60 -18.82 -29.79
C ALA A 205 -14.13 -19.47 -28.47
N ARG A 206 -13.45 -18.70 -27.61
CA ARG A 206 -12.98 -19.12 -26.30
C ARG A 206 -14.09 -19.22 -25.26
N LYS A 207 -15.30 -18.69 -25.49
CA LYS A 207 -16.47 -18.90 -24.61
C LYS A 207 -16.98 -20.35 -24.66
N LEU A 208 -16.92 -20.98 -25.83
CA LEU A 208 -17.15 -22.42 -25.98
C LEU A 208 -16.01 -23.21 -25.31
N PHE A 209 -14.75 -22.78 -25.49
CA PHE A 209 -13.64 -23.33 -24.72
C PHE A 209 -13.77 -23.08 -23.22
N ALA A 210 -14.40 -22.00 -22.76
CA ALA A 210 -14.58 -21.70 -21.34
C ALA A 210 -15.57 -22.66 -20.69
N LYS A 211 -16.65 -23.06 -21.41
CA LYS A 211 -17.53 -24.16 -20.95
C LYS A 211 -16.78 -25.49 -20.90
N SER A 212 -15.97 -25.79 -21.91
CA SER A 212 -15.13 -27.00 -21.97
C SER A 212 -14.02 -26.99 -20.90
N ALA A 213 -13.41 -25.83 -20.64
CA ALA A 213 -12.37 -25.64 -19.63
C ALA A 213 -12.96 -25.67 -18.22
N ALA A 214 -14.14 -25.09 -18.00
CA ALA A 214 -14.88 -25.19 -16.74
C ALA A 214 -15.18 -26.65 -16.41
N SER A 215 -15.72 -27.40 -17.37
CA SER A 215 -16.04 -28.82 -17.17
C SER A 215 -14.77 -29.68 -16.98
N ARG A 216 -13.68 -29.39 -17.69
CA ARG A 216 -12.38 -30.03 -17.46
C ARG A 216 -11.79 -29.69 -16.08
N LEU A 217 -11.91 -28.43 -15.65
CA LEU A 217 -11.48 -27.98 -14.33
C LEU A 217 -12.29 -28.65 -13.23
N GLU A 218 -13.62 -28.67 -13.35
CA GLU A 218 -14.51 -29.38 -12.42
C GLU A 218 -14.20 -30.88 -12.39
N ALA A 219 -13.92 -31.51 -13.54
CA ALA A 219 -13.55 -32.91 -13.63
C ALA A 219 -12.16 -33.22 -13.04
N SER A 220 -11.25 -32.24 -13.02
CA SER A 220 -9.91 -32.39 -12.44
C SER A 220 -9.89 -32.14 -10.93
N LEU A 221 -10.94 -31.54 -10.39
CA LEU A 221 -11.05 -31.23 -8.96
C LEU A 221 -11.60 -32.43 -8.18
N PRO A 222 -11.16 -32.63 -6.93
CA PRO A 222 -11.79 -33.58 -6.02
C PRO A 222 -13.28 -33.29 -5.87
N ALA A 223 -14.10 -34.34 -5.72
CA ALA A 223 -15.56 -34.22 -5.62
C ALA A 223 -16.02 -33.27 -4.50
N TRP A 224 -15.24 -33.15 -3.41
CA TRP A 224 -15.53 -32.24 -2.30
C TRP A 224 -15.27 -30.76 -2.62
N ALA A 225 -14.38 -30.46 -3.58
CA ALA A 225 -13.94 -29.10 -3.89
C ALA A 225 -14.89 -28.37 -4.86
N VAL A 226 -15.54 -29.10 -5.77
CA VAL A 226 -16.45 -28.52 -6.77
C VAL A 226 -17.62 -27.74 -6.12
N PRO A 227 -18.33 -28.28 -5.10
CA PRO A 227 -19.39 -27.53 -4.43
C PRO A 227 -18.89 -26.28 -3.71
N VAL A 228 -17.70 -26.34 -3.10
CA VAL A 228 -17.08 -25.19 -2.41
C VAL A 228 -16.76 -24.08 -3.41
N LEU A 229 -16.17 -24.44 -4.56
CA LEU A 229 -15.80 -23.47 -5.59
C LEU A 229 -17.03 -22.81 -6.24
N ARG A 230 -18.12 -23.57 -6.46
CA ARG A 230 -19.39 -23.00 -6.95
C ARG A 230 -20.06 -22.06 -5.94
N ARG A 231 -19.92 -22.31 -4.64
CA ARG A 231 -20.40 -21.39 -3.58
C ARG A 231 -19.48 -20.19 -3.39
N ALA A 232 -18.18 -20.33 -3.65
CA ALA A 232 -17.25 -19.22 -3.63
C ALA A 232 -17.71 -18.09 -4.56
N GLY A 233 -18.24 -18.44 -5.74
CA GLY A 233 -18.81 -17.50 -6.71
C GLY A 233 -20.11 -16.80 -6.29
N THR A 234 -20.66 -17.05 -5.10
CA THR A 234 -21.83 -16.32 -4.56
C THR A 234 -21.54 -15.65 -3.21
N THR A 235 -20.28 -15.66 -2.77
CA THR A 235 -19.85 -15.16 -1.45
C THR A 235 -20.17 -13.67 -1.26
N TYR A 236 -20.06 -12.86 -2.32
CA TYR A 236 -20.38 -11.44 -2.24
C TYR A 236 -21.83 -11.19 -1.81
N ALA A 237 -22.78 -11.99 -2.29
CA ALA A 237 -24.18 -11.86 -1.90
C ALA A 237 -24.39 -12.11 -0.39
N ARG A 238 -23.56 -12.98 0.21
CA ARG A 238 -23.65 -13.33 1.63
C ARG A 238 -23.01 -12.30 2.55
N VAL A 239 -21.76 -11.91 2.25
CA VAL A 239 -20.91 -11.12 3.17
C VAL A 239 -20.41 -9.80 2.59
N GLY A 240 -20.78 -9.44 1.36
CA GLY A 240 -20.22 -8.30 0.64
C GLY A 240 -20.43 -6.97 1.34
N ARG A 241 -21.69 -6.69 1.73
CA ARG A 241 -22.04 -5.45 2.44
C ARG A 241 -21.41 -5.38 3.84
N GLN A 242 -21.34 -6.51 4.52
CA GLN A 242 -20.77 -6.63 5.86
C GLN A 242 -19.25 -6.39 5.79
N THR A 243 -18.58 -6.95 4.78
CA THR A 243 -17.16 -6.73 4.52
C THR A 243 -16.87 -5.26 4.23
N ALA A 244 -17.70 -4.61 3.39
CA ALA A 244 -17.60 -3.17 3.13
C ALA A 244 -17.72 -2.33 4.39
N PHE A 245 -18.73 -2.62 5.20
CA PHE A 245 -18.94 -1.91 6.45
C PHE A 245 -17.77 -2.07 7.42
N VAL A 246 -17.33 -3.30 7.70
CA VAL A 246 -16.20 -3.56 8.61
C VAL A 246 -14.89 -2.96 8.07
N GLN A 247 -14.63 -3.07 6.76
CA GLN A 247 -13.44 -2.47 6.14
C GLN A 247 -13.44 -0.93 6.26
N SER A 248 -14.61 -0.28 6.23
CA SER A 248 -14.72 1.18 6.43
C SER A 248 -14.23 1.64 7.81
N TRP A 249 -14.31 0.79 8.85
CA TRP A 249 -13.77 1.12 10.18
C TRP A 249 -12.25 1.24 10.20
N ALA A 250 -11.55 0.69 9.20
CA ALA A 250 -10.10 0.86 9.07
C ALA A 250 -9.71 2.31 8.76
N ALA A 251 -10.64 3.16 8.30
CA ALA A 251 -10.39 4.60 8.15
C ALA A 251 -10.01 5.26 9.49
N LEU A 252 -10.52 4.73 10.61
CA LEU A 252 -10.12 5.19 11.95
C LEU A 252 -8.64 4.94 12.23
N GLU A 253 -7.99 3.94 11.62
CA GLU A 253 -6.55 3.71 11.78
C GLU A 253 -5.74 4.90 11.26
N VAL A 254 -6.18 5.52 10.15
CA VAL A 254 -5.56 6.73 9.62
C VAL A 254 -5.72 7.88 10.62
N LEU A 255 -6.90 8.02 11.24
CA LEU A 255 -7.13 9.03 12.27
C LEU A 255 -6.26 8.79 13.51
N HIS A 256 -6.11 7.54 13.97
CA HIS A 256 -5.26 7.21 15.11
C HIS A 256 -3.80 7.59 14.88
N VAL A 257 -3.32 7.46 13.63
CA VAL A 257 -1.98 7.89 13.24
C VAL A 257 -1.88 9.41 13.16
N LEU A 258 -2.86 10.07 12.54
CA LEU A 258 -2.91 11.55 12.43
C LEU A 258 -2.94 12.24 13.80
N LEU A 259 -3.64 11.65 14.77
CA LEU A 259 -3.74 12.14 16.14
C LEU A 259 -2.53 11.75 17.01
N GLY A 260 -1.57 10.99 16.47
CA GLY A 260 -0.39 10.52 17.19
C GLY A 260 -0.67 9.44 18.26
N TRP A 261 -1.87 8.85 18.27
CA TRP A 261 -2.25 7.79 19.21
C TRP A 261 -1.56 6.46 18.92
N VAL A 262 -1.19 6.25 17.65
CA VAL A 262 -0.46 5.06 17.18
C VAL A 262 0.76 5.52 16.39
N ARG A 263 1.93 4.96 16.72
CA ARG A 263 3.19 5.23 15.99
C ARG A 263 3.26 4.36 14.73
N SER A 264 2.69 4.87 13.65
CA SER A 264 2.87 4.34 12.29
C SER A 264 3.10 5.50 11.32
N PRO A 265 3.75 5.29 10.17
CA PRO A 265 3.93 6.34 9.17
C PRO A 265 2.63 6.57 8.43
N LEU A 266 2.24 7.83 8.34
CA LEU A 266 0.95 8.24 7.80
C LEU A 266 0.71 7.73 6.37
N VAL A 267 1.66 8.00 5.45
CA VAL A 267 1.52 7.64 4.03
C VAL A 267 1.28 6.15 3.84
N THR A 268 1.95 5.36 4.66
CA THR A 268 1.94 3.89 4.57
C THR A 268 0.63 3.33 5.07
N THR A 269 0.11 3.89 6.15
CA THR A 269 -1.22 3.59 6.70
C THR A 269 -2.30 4.01 5.71
N LEU A 270 -2.15 5.18 5.08
CA LEU A 270 -3.08 5.69 4.06
C LEU A 270 -3.14 4.75 2.85
N ILE A 271 -2.00 4.30 2.32
CA ILE A 271 -1.95 3.38 1.18
C ILE A 271 -2.57 2.02 1.56
N GLN A 272 -2.24 1.48 2.73
CA GLN A 272 -2.76 0.19 3.19
C GLN A 272 -4.28 0.21 3.39
N VAL A 273 -4.80 1.22 4.10
CA VAL A 273 -6.24 1.36 4.34
C VAL A 273 -6.97 1.77 3.06
N GLY A 274 -6.44 2.76 2.34
CA GLY A 274 -7.02 3.31 1.13
C GLY A 274 -7.12 2.29 0.00
N SER A 275 -6.10 1.45 -0.20
CA SER A 275 -6.15 0.37 -1.21
C SER A 275 -7.30 -0.60 -0.94
N ARG A 276 -7.48 -1.05 0.32
CA ARG A 276 -8.58 -1.95 0.68
C ARG A 276 -9.96 -1.30 0.60
N LEU A 277 -10.08 -0.03 1.01
CA LEU A 277 -11.32 0.73 0.83
C LEU A 277 -11.68 0.89 -0.65
N TYR A 278 -10.69 1.15 -1.50
CA TYR A 278 -10.87 1.20 -2.94
C TYR A 278 -11.26 -0.16 -3.51
N LEU A 279 -10.69 -1.27 -3.05
CA LEU A 279 -11.11 -2.61 -3.45
C LEU A 279 -12.58 -2.86 -3.11
N VAL A 280 -13.02 -2.51 -1.90
CA VAL A 280 -14.41 -2.81 -1.54
C VAL A 280 -15.41 -1.87 -2.21
N TRP A 281 -15.19 -0.55 -2.15
CA TRP A 281 -16.13 0.45 -2.66
C TRP A 281 -15.89 0.85 -4.13
N GLY A 282 -14.63 0.95 -4.55
CA GLY A 282 -14.22 1.31 -5.91
C GLY A 282 -14.37 0.16 -6.91
N ILE A 283 -14.14 -1.07 -6.45
CA ILE A 283 -14.18 -2.27 -7.30
C ILE A 283 -15.41 -3.11 -7.00
N THR A 284 -15.44 -3.80 -5.86
CA THR A 284 -16.44 -4.87 -5.67
C THR A 284 -17.86 -4.37 -5.50
N TYR A 285 -18.07 -3.16 -4.98
CA TYR A 285 -19.39 -2.55 -4.90
C TYR A 285 -19.91 -2.05 -6.25
N GLN A 286 -19.03 -1.48 -7.08
CA GLN A 286 -19.41 -0.86 -8.35
C GLN A 286 -19.60 -1.86 -9.49
N PHE A 287 -18.85 -2.97 -9.50
CA PHE A 287 -18.81 -3.90 -10.62
C PHE A 287 -19.49 -5.23 -10.29
N PRO A 288 -20.70 -5.50 -10.84
CA PRO A 288 -21.43 -6.75 -10.64
C PRO A 288 -20.66 -8.01 -11.06
N GLU A 289 -19.68 -7.86 -11.95
CA GLU A 289 -18.79 -8.93 -12.41
C GLU A 289 -18.08 -9.61 -11.23
N THR A 290 -17.69 -8.82 -10.23
CA THR A 290 -17.02 -9.32 -9.03
C THR A 290 -17.93 -10.09 -8.09
N HIS A 291 -19.25 -9.85 -8.12
CA HIS A 291 -20.19 -10.48 -7.19
C HIS A 291 -20.32 -11.98 -7.44
N SER A 292 -20.11 -12.37 -8.71
CA SER A 292 -20.15 -13.75 -9.18
C SER A 292 -18.78 -14.45 -9.19
N ASN A 293 -17.72 -13.73 -8.81
CA ASN A 293 -16.35 -14.19 -8.99
C ASN A 293 -15.86 -14.95 -7.75
N PRO A 294 -15.45 -16.24 -7.87
CA PRO A 294 -14.99 -17.03 -6.73
C PRO A 294 -13.75 -16.45 -6.05
N LEU A 295 -12.98 -15.59 -6.73
CA LEU A 295 -11.82 -14.90 -6.17
C LEU A 295 -12.21 -13.91 -5.06
N TYR A 296 -13.45 -13.43 -5.05
CA TYR A 296 -13.97 -12.63 -3.93
C TYR A 296 -13.92 -13.43 -2.63
N ALA A 297 -14.24 -14.72 -2.66
CA ALA A 297 -14.18 -15.58 -1.48
C ALA A 297 -12.74 -15.75 -0.97
N SER A 298 -11.77 -15.99 -1.85
CA SER A 298 -10.37 -16.12 -1.45
C SER A 298 -9.80 -14.82 -0.89
N MET A 299 -10.22 -13.67 -1.41
CA MET A 299 -9.86 -12.35 -0.89
C MET A 299 -10.38 -12.18 0.53
N VAL A 300 -11.69 -12.34 0.72
CA VAL A 300 -12.34 -12.13 2.04
C VAL A 300 -11.86 -13.15 3.06
N LEU A 301 -11.62 -14.41 2.70
CA LEU A 301 -11.00 -15.39 3.60
C LEU A 301 -9.60 -14.94 4.03
N SER A 302 -8.75 -14.55 3.07
CA SER A 302 -7.37 -14.15 3.38
C SER A 302 -7.35 -12.91 4.27
N TRP A 303 -8.20 -11.93 3.97
CA TRP A 303 -8.38 -10.71 4.77
C TRP A 303 -8.88 -11.06 6.17
N SER A 304 -9.98 -11.80 6.29
CA SER A 304 -10.57 -12.07 7.60
C SER A 304 -9.61 -12.84 8.51
N ILE A 305 -8.88 -13.83 7.99
CA ILE A 305 -7.88 -14.57 8.79
C ILE A 305 -6.75 -13.64 9.25
N THR A 306 -6.18 -12.83 8.35
CA THR A 306 -5.08 -11.93 8.75
C THR A 306 -5.55 -10.83 9.70
N GLU A 307 -6.77 -10.32 9.52
CA GLU A 307 -7.31 -9.23 10.31
C GLU A 307 -7.71 -9.66 11.72
N VAL A 308 -8.33 -10.83 11.88
CA VAL A 308 -8.59 -11.41 13.21
C VAL A 308 -7.28 -11.53 13.98
N VAL A 309 -6.24 -12.14 13.40
CA VAL A 309 -4.94 -12.28 14.07
C VAL A 309 -4.32 -10.92 14.38
N ARG A 310 -4.40 -9.96 13.45
CA ARG A 310 -3.81 -8.62 13.59
C ARG A 310 -4.45 -7.83 14.74
N TYR A 311 -5.77 -7.70 14.75
CA TYR A 311 -6.48 -6.93 15.76
C TYR A 311 -6.44 -7.62 17.13
N THR A 312 -6.54 -8.95 17.19
CA THR A 312 -6.37 -9.68 18.46
C THR A 312 -4.96 -9.47 19.02
N PHE A 313 -3.93 -9.54 18.17
CA PHE A 313 -2.55 -9.27 18.60
C PHE A 313 -2.38 -7.84 19.13
N TYR A 314 -2.94 -6.84 18.46
CA TYR A 314 -2.87 -5.44 18.92
C TYR A 314 -3.63 -5.21 20.22
N ALA A 315 -4.81 -5.81 20.40
CA ALA A 315 -5.55 -5.74 21.66
C ALA A 315 -4.74 -6.36 22.81
N CYS A 316 -4.19 -7.56 22.62
CA CYS A 316 -3.35 -8.21 23.63
C CYS A 316 -2.11 -7.37 23.98
N ASN A 317 -1.42 -6.83 22.97
CA ASN A 317 -0.21 -6.02 23.18
C ASN A 317 -0.53 -4.74 23.99
N LEU A 318 -1.63 -4.05 23.67
CA LEU A 318 -2.09 -2.91 24.47
C LEU A 318 -2.41 -3.31 25.92
N LEU A 319 -2.89 -4.52 26.16
CA LEU A 319 -3.12 -5.06 27.52
C LEU A 319 -1.83 -5.57 28.20
N GLY A 320 -0.67 -5.44 27.56
CA GLY A 320 0.62 -5.89 28.11
C GLY A 320 0.85 -7.40 27.98
N SER A 321 0.10 -8.08 27.12
CA SER A 321 0.21 -9.52 26.87
C SER A 321 0.66 -9.80 25.43
N GLU A 322 1.64 -10.67 25.26
CA GLU A 322 2.12 -11.11 23.94
C GLU A 322 1.99 -12.62 23.78
N PRO A 323 0.81 -13.14 23.39
CA PRO A 323 0.60 -14.58 23.22
C PRO A 323 1.51 -15.15 22.12
N ARG A 324 2.32 -16.16 22.47
CA ARG A 324 3.28 -16.80 21.54
C ARG A 324 2.63 -17.31 20.25
N LEU A 325 1.42 -17.85 20.34
CA LEU A 325 0.69 -18.35 19.17
C LEU A 325 0.29 -17.22 18.21
N LEU A 326 -0.26 -16.10 18.72
CA LEU A 326 -0.65 -14.96 17.89
C LEU A 326 0.57 -14.32 17.23
N PHE A 327 1.66 -14.21 17.98
CA PHE A 327 2.95 -13.76 17.46
C PHE A 327 3.45 -14.67 16.32
N PHE A 328 3.41 -15.99 16.51
CA PHE A 328 3.76 -16.96 15.47
C PHE A 328 2.89 -16.83 14.22
N LEU A 329 1.57 -16.79 14.39
CA LEU A 329 0.62 -16.66 13.29
C LEU A 329 0.86 -15.37 12.51
N ARG A 330 1.00 -14.22 13.19
CA ARG A 330 1.25 -12.92 12.56
C ARG A 330 2.46 -12.93 11.63
N TYR A 331 3.56 -13.56 12.04
CA TYR A 331 4.80 -13.60 11.27
C TYR A 331 4.93 -14.82 10.34
N THR A 332 3.91 -15.67 10.23
CA THR A 332 3.98 -16.89 9.40
C THR A 332 2.84 -17.00 8.39
N LEU A 333 1.65 -16.48 8.69
CA LEU A 333 0.48 -16.57 7.81
C LEU A 333 0.71 -15.92 6.43
N PHE A 334 1.60 -14.93 6.33
CA PHE A 334 1.90 -14.26 5.06
C PHE A 334 2.37 -15.22 3.96
N TYR A 335 2.99 -16.37 4.29
CA TYR A 335 3.42 -17.37 3.29
C TYR A 335 2.27 -17.84 2.40
N VAL A 336 1.07 -17.96 2.97
CA VAL A 336 -0.13 -18.40 2.24
C VAL A 336 -1.03 -17.21 1.93
N LEU A 337 -1.30 -16.36 2.93
CA LEU A 337 -2.33 -15.33 2.82
C LEU A 337 -1.95 -14.17 1.91
N TYR A 338 -0.66 -13.86 1.72
CA TYR A 338 -0.26 -12.82 0.77
C TYR A 338 -0.46 -13.28 -0.67
N PRO A 339 0.07 -14.44 -1.12
CA PRO A 339 -0.23 -14.94 -2.46
C PRO A 339 -1.74 -15.09 -2.72
N THR A 340 -2.52 -15.65 -1.79
CA THR A 340 -3.96 -15.85 -2.02
C THR A 340 -4.73 -14.54 -1.99
N GLY A 341 -4.52 -13.69 -0.98
CA GLY A 341 -5.23 -12.42 -0.82
C GLY A 341 -4.88 -11.44 -1.93
N ALA A 342 -3.59 -11.11 -2.06
CA ALA A 342 -3.14 -10.12 -3.02
C ALA A 342 -3.43 -10.56 -4.47
N SER A 343 -3.21 -11.83 -4.84
CA SER A 343 -3.53 -12.26 -6.22
C SER A 343 -5.02 -12.20 -6.50
N SER A 344 -5.87 -12.51 -5.51
CA SER A 344 -7.32 -12.40 -5.68
C SER A 344 -7.79 -10.96 -5.85
N GLU A 345 -7.18 -9.99 -5.14
CA GLU A 345 -7.44 -8.55 -5.33
C GLU A 345 -7.06 -8.10 -6.75
N ALA A 346 -5.85 -8.43 -7.20
CA ALA A 346 -5.39 -8.11 -8.55
C ALA A 346 -6.30 -8.69 -9.63
N LEU A 347 -6.68 -9.96 -9.50
CA LEU A 347 -7.52 -10.63 -10.48
C LEU A 347 -8.98 -10.16 -10.44
N LEU A 348 -9.47 -9.69 -9.29
CA LEU A 348 -10.77 -9.01 -9.22
C LEU A 348 -10.72 -7.66 -9.93
N ILE A 349 -9.67 -6.85 -9.75
CA ILE A 349 -9.47 -5.61 -10.51
C ILE A 349 -9.43 -5.93 -12.00
N TYR A 350 -8.65 -6.94 -12.40
CA TYR A 350 -8.54 -7.39 -13.79
C TYR A 350 -9.91 -7.72 -14.38
N ALA A 351 -10.76 -8.44 -13.65
CA ALA A 351 -12.10 -8.82 -14.10
C ALA A 351 -13.02 -7.63 -14.41
N THR A 352 -12.69 -6.43 -13.93
CA THR A 352 -13.47 -5.21 -14.18
C THR A 352 -12.94 -4.36 -15.33
N LEU A 353 -11.77 -4.69 -15.90
CA LEU A 353 -11.16 -3.89 -16.97
C LEU A 353 -12.03 -3.86 -18.24
N PRO A 354 -12.07 -2.72 -18.96
CA PRO A 354 -12.88 -2.59 -20.16
C PRO A 354 -12.41 -3.55 -21.26
N HIS A 355 -13.39 -4.15 -21.97
CA HIS A 355 -13.19 -5.20 -22.98
C HIS A 355 -12.73 -4.67 -24.35
N THR A 356 -12.22 -3.45 -24.43
CA THR A 356 -11.91 -2.78 -25.70
C THR A 356 -10.72 -3.41 -26.41
N ASP A 357 -10.82 -3.50 -27.74
CA ASP A 357 -9.85 -4.10 -28.65
C ASP A 357 -8.52 -3.31 -28.81
N GLY A 358 -8.25 -2.32 -27.95
CA GLY A 358 -6.99 -1.57 -27.95
C GLY A 358 -6.81 -0.60 -26.78
N PHE A 359 -5.57 -0.49 -26.29
CA PHE A 359 -5.13 0.43 -25.22
C PHE A 359 -5.45 1.90 -25.51
N ALA A 360 -5.26 2.33 -26.77
CA ALA A 360 -5.50 3.72 -27.17
C ALA A 360 -7.00 4.04 -27.23
N GLU A 361 -7.84 3.12 -27.68
CA GLU A 361 -9.26 3.38 -27.85
C GLU A 361 -10.01 3.45 -26.50
N ALA A 362 -9.58 2.68 -25.50
CA ALA A 362 -10.10 2.77 -24.14
C ALA A 362 -9.88 4.15 -23.50
N LEU A 363 -8.71 4.74 -23.73
CA LEU A 363 -8.28 5.99 -23.12
C LEU A 363 -8.92 7.22 -23.80
N PHE A 364 -9.16 7.16 -25.11
CA PHE A 364 -9.65 8.30 -25.91
C PHE A 364 -11.15 8.28 -26.23
N ARG A 365 -11.87 7.17 -25.98
CA ARG A 365 -13.29 7.02 -26.35
C ARG A 365 -14.28 7.24 -25.19
N THR A 366 -13.82 7.31 -23.94
CA THR A 366 -14.70 7.64 -22.80
C THR A 366 -15.13 9.11 -22.86
N THR A 367 -16.40 9.34 -23.20
CA THR A 367 -17.04 10.67 -23.22
C THR A 367 -17.07 11.35 -21.85
N ASN A 368 -16.90 10.59 -20.77
CA ASN A 368 -16.75 11.06 -19.40
C ASN A 368 -15.31 10.88 -18.90
N ALA A 369 -14.59 11.97 -18.65
CA ALA A 369 -13.20 11.95 -18.19
C ALA A 369 -13.00 11.16 -16.89
N LEU A 370 -14.00 11.15 -16.00
CA LEU A 370 -13.95 10.41 -14.73
C LEU A 370 -13.98 8.88 -14.94
N GLU A 371 -14.76 8.40 -15.90
CA GLU A 371 -14.82 6.97 -16.23
C GLU A 371 -13.51 6.49 -16.86
N GLY A 372 -12.94 7.30 -17.76
CA GLY A 372 -11.62 7.03 -18.36
C GLY A 372 -10.51 7.03 -17.32
N ALA A 373 -10.52 7.98 -16.39
CA ALA A 373 -9.56 8.03 -15.27
C ALA A 373 -9.72 6.80 -14.36
N HIS A 374 -10.95 6.40 -14.04
CA HIS A 374 -11.19 5.21 -13.21
C HIS A 374 -10.73 3.92 -13.90
N ALA A 375 -10.94 3.79 -15.22
CA ALA A 375 -10.40 2.67 -16.00
C ALA A 375 -8.87 2.63 -16.00
N LEU A 376 -8.22 3.79 -16.18
CA LEU A 376 -6.76 3.91 -16.12
C LEU A 376 -6.22 3.53 -14.74
N VAL A 377 -6.83 4.03 -13.66
CA VAL A 377 -6.44 3.71 -12.28
C VAL A 377 -6.48 2.21 -12.04
N ARG A 378 -7.57 1.53 -12.43
CA ARG A 378 -7.69 0.07 -12.29
C ARG A 378 -6.60 -0.67 -13.07
N GLN A 379 -6.29 -0.22 -14.27
CA GLN A 379 -5.26 -0.84 -15.09
C GLN A 379 -3.87 -0.66 -14.49
N VAL A 380 -3.53 0.56 -14.06
CA VAL A 380 -2.26 0.85 -13.36
C VAL A 380 -2.16 0.01 -12.08
N LEU A 381 -3.22 -0.02 -11.27
CA LEU A 381 -3.24 -0.81 -10.03
C LEU A 381 -2.99 -2.30 -10.30
N PHE A 382 -3.60 -2.88 -11.34
CA PHE A 382 -3.36 -4.28 -11.71
C PHE A 382 -1.88 -4.56 -12.01
N PHE A 383 -1.21 -3.70 -12.77
CA PHE A 383 0.20 -3.89 -13.11
C PHE A 383 1.14 -3.62 -11.94
N VAL A 384 0.87 -2.60 -11.13
CA VAL A 384 1.65 -2.26 -9.92
C VAL A 384 1.52 -3.32 -8.83
N TRP A 385 0.41 -4.07 -8.83
CA TRP A 385 0.13 -5.07 -7.81
C TRP A 385 1.18 -6.18 -7.73
N TRP A 386 1.65 -6.69 -8.86
CA TRP A 386 2.59 -7.83 -8.89
C TRP A 386 3.98 -7.47 -8.34
N PRO A 387 4.63 -6.36 -8.76
CA PRO A 387 5.83 -5.87 -8.11
C PRO A 387 5.61 -5.56 -6.62
N GLY A 388 4.47 -4.95 -6.26
CA GLY A 388 4.12 -4.64 -4.87
C GLY A 388 4.05 -5.89 -3.99
N LEU A 389 3.41 -6.95 -4.48
CA LEU A 389 3.35 -8.25 -3.80
C LEU A 389 4.74 -8.84 -3.59
N TYR A 390 5.60 -8.84 -4.61
CA TYR A 390 6.96 -9.35 -4.49
C TYR A 390 7.77 -8.60 -3.42
N VAL A 391 7.74 -7.26 -3.45
CA VAL A 391 8.45 -6.43 -2.47
C VAL A 391 7.93 -6.68 -1.06
N MET A 392 6.61 -6.66 -0.86
CA MET A 392 6.03 -6.84 0.48
C MET A 392 6.25 -8.26 1.02
N TYR A 393 6.17 -9.28 0.15
CA TYR A 393 6.41 -10.67 0.52
C TYR A 393 7.86 -10.92 0.92
N THR A 394 8.81 -10.43 0.13
CA THR A 394 10.24 -10.55 0.45
C THR A 394 10.61 -9.77 1.72
N HIS A 395 9.97 -8.63 1.95
CA HIS A 395 10.09 -7.87 3.18
C HIS A 395 9.59 -8.66 4.40
N MET A 396 8.42 -9.29 4.34
CA MET A 396 7.89 -10.12 5.43
C MET A 396 8.81 -11.31 5.76
N MET A 397 9.45 -11.93 4.76
CA MET A 397 10.47 -12.96 5.00
C MET A 397 11.69 -12.42 5.77
N LYS A 398 12.15 -11.22 5.43
CA LYS A 398 13.24 -10.54 6.16
C LYS A 398 12.82 -10.21 7.59
N GLN A 399 11.61 -9.68 7.79
CA GLN A 399 11.07 -9.37 9.12
C GLN A 399 10.96 -10.62 9.98
N ARG A 400 10.39 -11.71 9.46
CA ARG A 400 10.31 -12.99 10.17
C ARG A 400 11.70 -13.49 10.56
N ARG A 401 12.67 -13.43 9.66
CA ARG A 401 14.06 -13.83 9.96
C ARG A 401 14.68 -12.95 11.04
N LYS A 402 14.44 -11.64 11.03
CA LYS A 402 14.93 -10.71 12.07
C LYS A 402 14.32 -11.03 13.44
N VAL A 403 13.02 -11.34 13.47
CA VAL A 403 12.27 -11.62 14.70
C VAL A 403 12.67 -12.95 15.33
N TYR A 404 12.82 -14.02 14.53
CA TYR A 404 13.13 -15.36 15.04
C TYR A 404 14.62 -15.73 15.01
N GLY A 405 15.44 -15.02 14.24
CA GLY A 405 16.84 -15.37 13.97
C GLY A 405 17.85 -14.60 14.81
N GLY A 406 17.55 -14.32 16.08
CA GLY A 406 18.37 -13.49 16.98
C GLY A 406 19.89 -13.57 16.72
N GLY A 407 20.48 -12.46 16.27
CA GLY A 407 21.92 -12.22 16.26
C GLY A 407 22.76 -13.01 15.24
N LYS A 408 22.84 -12.52 14.00
CA LYS A 408 24.12 -12.55 13.26
C LYS A 408 24.50 -11.12 12.90
N THR A 409 25.44 -10.57 13.66
CA THR A 409 26.19 -9.36 13.31
C THR A 409 26.92 -9.60 12.00
N LEU A 410 26.40 -9.03 10.91
CA LEU A 410 27.18 -8.80 9.69
C LEU A 410 28.21 -7.71 10.02
N GLY A 411 29.38 -8.11 10.54
CA GLY A 411 30.49 -7.21 10.85
C GLY A 411 31.34 -7.52 12.08
N ALA A 412 31.10 -8.60 12.84
CA ALA A 412 32.01 -8.98 13.92
C ALA A 412 33.36 -9.46 13.35
N LYS A 413 34.38 -8.59 13.40
CA LYS A 413 35.78 -9.01 13.22
C LYS A 413 36.14 -10.06 14.28
N PRO A 414 36.94 -11.07 13.93
CA PRO A 414 37.40 -12.06 14.90
C PRO A 414 38.21 -11.34 15.98
N LYS A 415 37.92 -11.65 17.25
CA LYS A 415 38.76 -11.23 18.37
C LYS A 415 40.13 -11.87 18.17
N SER A 416 41.14 -11.07 17.85
CA SER A 416 42.53 -11.48 18.04
C SER A 416 42.82 -11.51 19.53
N LEU A 417 43.54 -12.55 19.93
CA LEU A 417 44.11 -12.78 21.26
C LEU A 417 44.89 -11.58 21.78
#